data_AF-A0A832VI36-F1
#
_entry.id   AF-A0A832VI36-F1
#
_cell.length_a   1.000
_cell.length_b   1.000
_cell.length_c   1.000
_cell.angle_alpha   90.00
_cell.angle_beta   90.00
_cell.angle_gamma   90.00
#
_symmetry.space_group_name_H-M   'P 1'
#
loop_
_entity.id
_entity.type
_entity.pdbx_description
1 polymer ?
#
loop_
_entity_poly.entity_id
_entity_poly.type
_entity_poly.pdbx_seq_one_letter_code
_entity_poly.pdbx_strand_id
1 'polypeptide(L)' 'ATNFILIKTKTPAKIIQKKLLQKNILVRNCSNFRGLDTRHIRIAVRTHKENQKLVSALKELS' A
#
# COMPACT_ATOMS: atom_id res chain seq x y z
N ALA A 1 -11.19 16.64 -3.67
CA ALA A 1 -9.74 16.48 -3.89
C ALA A 1 -9.33 15.07 -3.49
N THR A 2 -8.37 14.48 -4.20
CA THR A 2 -8.03 13.05 -4.08
C THR A 2 -6.59 12.90 -3.60
N ASN A 3 -6.41 12.52 -2.33
CA ASN A 3 -5.09 12.41 -1.69
C ASN A 3 -4.65 10.95 -1.60
N PHE A 4 -4.21 10.38 -2.72
CA PHE A 4 -3.63 9.04 -2.72
C PHE A 4 -2.40 8.95 -3.61
N ILE A 5 -1.58 7.95 -3.34
CA ILE A 5 -0.43 7.58 -4.18
C ILE A 5 -0.64 6.15 -4.67
N LEU A 6 -0.47 5.94 -5.98
CA LEU A 6 -0.41 4.61 -6.58
C LEU A 6 1.05 4.16 -6.59
N ILE A 7 1.31 2.97 -6.07
CA ILE A 7 2.66 2.41 -5.93
C ILE A 7 2.71 1.08 -6.65
N LYS A 8 3.71 0.92 -7.51
CA LYS A 8 4.08 -0.38 -8.11
C LYS A 8 5.09 -1.08 -7.20
N THR A 9 4.77 -2.31 -6.79
CA THR A 9 5.59 -3.12 -5.89
C THR A 9 6.27 -4.25 -6.65
N LYS A 10 7.43 -4.72 -6.18
CA LYS A 10 8.08 -5.92 -6.73
C LYS A 10 7.30 -7.19 -6.36
N THR A 11 6.82 -7.24 -5.12
CA THR A 11 6.01 -8.32 -4.55
C THR A 11 4.53 -8.14 -4.92
N PRO A 12 3.75 -9.22 -5.06
CA PRO A 12 2.30 -9.13 -5.28
C PRO A 12 1.57 -8.26 -4.24
N ALA A 13 0.66 -7.40 -4.71
CA ALA A 13 -0.10 -6.47 -3.90
C ALA A 13 -0.89 -7.16 -2.77
N LYS A 14 -1.39 -8.38 -3.02
CA LYS A 14 -2.09 -9.20 -2.01
C LYS A 14 -1.20 -9.56 -0.81
N ILE A 15 0.09 -9.83 -1.05
CA ILE A 15 1.05 -10.15 0.01
C ILE A 15 1.38 -8.90 0.83
N ILE A 16 1.66 -7.78 0.14
CA ILE A 16 1.91 -6.49 0.79
C ILE A 16 0.70 -6.10 1.65
N GLN A 17 -0.52 -6.21 1.09
CA GLN A 17 -1.76 -5.91 1.80
C GLN A 17 -1.92 -6.76 3.05
N LYS A 18 -1.71 -8.08 2.97
CA LYS A 18 -1.83 -8.98 4.13
C LYS A 18 -0.82 -8.62 5.23
N LYS A 19 0.44 -8.37 4.87
CA LYS A 19 1.48 -8.01 5.84
C LYS A 19 1.26 -6.63 6.48
N LEU A 20 0.80 -5.64 5.71
CA LEU A 20 0.42 -4.33 6.26
C LEU A 20 -0.83 -4.43 7.14
N LEU A 21 -1.79 -5.28 6.79
CA LEU A 21 -2.99 -5.51 7.60
C LEU A 21 -2.66 -6.08 8.98
N GLN A 22 -1.66 -6.97 9.08
CA GLN A 22 -1.15 -7.47 10.37
C GLN A 22 -0.58 -6.35 11.26
N LYS A 23 -0.16 -5.23 10.67
CA LYS A 23 0.31 -4.03 11.37
C LYS A 23 -0.79 -2.97 11.57
N ASN A 24 -2.07 -3.35 11.39
CA ASN A 24 -3.22 -2.45 11.41
C ASN A 24 -3.17 -1.34 10.35
N ILE A 25 -2.51 -1.59 9.21
CA ILE A 25 -2.43 -0.66 8.09
C ILE A 25 -3.21 -1.24 6.92
N LEU A 26 -4.36 -0.64 6.63
CA LEU A 26 -5.17 -1.03 5.49
C LEU A 26 -4.72 -0.30 4.22
N VAL A 27 -4.30 -1.06 3.20
CA VAL A 27 -4.02 -0.55 1.85
C VAL A 27 -4.98 -1.16 0.83
N ARG A 28 -5.22 -0.43 -0.26
CA ARG A 28 -6.13 -0.89 -1.32
C ARG A 28 -5.34 -1.59 -2.41
N ASN A 29 -5.64 -2.88 -2.61
CA ASN A 29 -5.13 -3.63 -3.74
C ASN A 29 -5.82 -3.16 -5.03
N CYS A 30 -5.04 -2.78 -6.04
CA CYS A 30 -5.53 -2.31 -7.33
C CYS A 30 -5.45 -3.39 -8.43
N SER A 31 -5.22 -4.66 -8.07
CA SER A 31 -5.18 -5.79 -9.02
C SER A 31 -6.46 -5.98 -9.84
N ASN A 32 -7.60 -5.47 -9.35
CA ASN A 32 -8.90 -5.64 -10.00
C ASN A 32 -9.23 -4.52 -10.99
N PHE A 33 -8.31 -3.57 -11.20
CA PHE A 33 -8.49 -2.50 -12.19
C PHE A 33 -7.99 -2.96 -13.55
N ARG A 34 -8.84 -2.78 -14.58
CA ARG A 34 -8.52 -3.11 -15.97
C ARG A 34 -7.29 -2.31 -16.42
N GLY A 35 -6.21 -3.00 -16.78
CA GLY A 35 -4.94 -2.40 -17.18
C GLY A 35 -3.89 -2.27 -16.06
N LEU A 36 -4.22 -2.59 -14.80
CA LEU A 36 -3.25 -2.64 -13.71
C LEU A 36 -2.88 -4.10 -13.38
N ASP A 37 -1.57 -4.38 -13.29
CA ASP A 37 -1.08 -5.68 -12.84
C ASP A 37 -1.34 -5.86 -11.33
N THR A 38 -1.31 -7.11 -10.87
CA THR A 38 -1.38 -7.62 -9.49
C THR A 38 -0.32 -7.06 -8.53
N ARG A 39 0.49 -6.13 -8.99
CA ARG A 39 1.63 -5.49 -8.32
C ARG A 39 1.41 -4.01 -8.04
N HIS A 40 0.15 -3.56 -8.04
CA HIS A 40 -0.20 -2.17 -7.72
C HIS A 40 -1.03 -2.07 -6.44
N ILE A 41 -0.61 -1.18 -5.55
CA ILE A 41 -1.39 -0.78 -4.38
C ILE A 41 -1.62 0.72 -4.39
N ARG A 42 -2.70 1.15 -3.74
CA ARG A 42 -2.98 2.55 -3.49
C ARG A 42 -3.01 2.83 -2.00
N ILE A 43 -2.31 3.87 -1.59
CA ILE A 43 -2.24 4.36 -0.21
C ILE A 43 -2.88 5.74 -0.12
N ALA A 44 -3.60 6.02 0.97
CA ALA A 44 -4.08 7.37 1.25
C ALA A 44 -2.94 8.20 1.85
N VAL A 45 -2.80 9.46 1.42
CA VAL A 45 -1.89 10.42 2.08
C VAL A 45 -2.64 11.01 3.26
N ARG A 46 -2.19 10.70 4.48
CA ARG A 46 -2.78 11.20 5.73
C ARG A 46 -1.81 12.10 6.47
N THR A 47 -1.93 12.19 7.80
CA THR A 47 -1.03 12.99 8.62
C THR A 47 0.41 12.47 8.54
N HIS A 48 1.39 13.34 8.81
CA HIS A 48 2.81 12.96 8.79
C HIS A 48 3.10 11.75 9.70
N LYS A 49 2.48 11.70 10.90
CA LYS A 49 2.63 10.60 11.85
C LYS A 49 2.09 9.27 11.32
N GLU A 50 0.94 9.28 10.64
CA GLU A 50 0.40 8.07 10.00
C GLU A 50 1.24 7.63 8.80
N ASN A 51 1.70 8.58 7.99
CA ASN A 51 2.56 8.29 6.85
C ASN A 51 3.92 7.73 7.30
N GLN A 52 4.48 8.20 8.42
CA GLN A 52 5.69 7.61 8.99
C GLN A 52 5.47 6.15 9.44
N LYS A 53 4.34 5.84 10.09
CA LYS A 53 4.01 4.45 10.45
C LYS A 53 3.94 3.53 9.22
N LEU A 54 3.32 4.02 8.14
CA LEU A 54 3.27 3.32 6.85
C LEU A 54 4.68 3.07 6.31
N VAL A 55 5.53 4.11 6.27
CA VAL A 55 6.90 4.01 5.75
C VAL A 55 7.74 3.01 6.55
N SER A 56 7.65 3.05 7.89
CA SER A 56 8.36 2.08 8.74
C SER A 56 7.88 0.66 8.48
N ALA A 57 6.57 0.44 8.37
CA ALA A 57 6.02 -0.88 8.04
C ALA A 57 6.47 -1.39 6.65
N LEU A 58 6.58 -0.48 5.67
CA LEU A 58 7.10 -0.79 4.33
C LEU A 58 8.60 -1.07 4.31
N LYS A 59 9.39 -0.48 5.21
CA LYS A 59 10.82 -0.80 5.34
C LYS A 59 11.07 -2.19 5.89
N GLU A 60 10.27 -2.64 6.86
CA GLU A 60 10.34 -4.00 7.40
C GLU A 60 9.90 -5.10 6.41
N LEU A 61 9.25 -4.69 5.31
CA LEU A 61 8.80 -5.57 4.24
C LEU A 61 9.86 -5.86 3.18
N SER A 62 10.94 -5.07 3.16
CA SER A 62 11.98 -5.08 2.14
C SER A 62 13.07 -6.11 2.38
#